data_AF-A0A971UMA7-F1
#
_entry.id   AF-A0A971UMA7-F1
#
_cell.length_a   1.000
_cell.length_b   1.000
_cell.length_c   1.000
_cell.angle_alpha   90.00
_cell.angle_beta   90.00
_cell.angle_gamma   90.00
#
_symmetry.space_group_name_H-M   'P 1'
#
loop_
_entity.id
_entity.type
_entity.pdbx_description
1 polymer ?
#
loop_
_entity_poly.entity_id
_entity_poly.type
_entity_poly.pdbx_seq_one_letter_code
_entity_poly.pdbx_strand_id
1 'polypeptide(L)'
;MHSIRRFRSNRRPCGLDFTAAMCVVLGGLLAHEAAAAPPRPATAKPWAGPAGDFQRQEGRIVGPWWQGGSLGAVYFTGPYAQKLDAFENVGQTVAEALGRPYREIHKDDLLPSDADSNGALVYPDGTARVELFLMPGGNGHKTMKDIAGVTDSRTEMNKFVEHRRTPQAAFKTGMNYLGCCGGFFVATSGYLIPNTLSAGWELWPGKVQNIGPGGRQPFPDVVFDPADRKHPLFRATSNGVLKNMFYSGGPIGVQGDVPDTEYFGKYAGGAMSELVGDWFCIAYRPKDNGRSGRCVIATGHPEVNHKDFLLAMAQYAVYHDYEVPRHVIEPGKPIEAVAGDQQMQYYCLPVEQGKKLTVTLTGMTENCDLYVRHDLPPTFRKSDAKGTRGKTADETVTVAKTKAGDYYLGVHGKHSVLNGAKYTLTATVE
;
A
#
# COMPACT_ATOMS: atom_id res chain seq x y z
N MET A 1 -66.77 -12.37 22.49
CA MET A 1 -66.49 -10.95 22.20
C MET A 1 -65.03 -10.63 22.51
N HIS A 2 -64.11 -10.79 21.56
CA HIS A 2 -62.73 -10.30 21.66
C HIS A 2 -62.36 -9.65 20.33
N SER A 3 -62.10 -8.34 20.37
CA SER A 3 -61.83 -7.48 19.22
C SER A 3 -60.32 -7.37 19.01
N ILE A 4 -59.85 -7.83 17.86
CA ILE A 4 -58.46 -7.68 17.39
C ILE A 4 -58.32 -6.32 16.74
N ARG A 5 -57.58 -5.39 17.38
CA ARG A 5 -57.17 -4.11 16.78
C ARG A 5 -55.97 -4.34 15.85
N ARG A 6 -56.17 -4.12 14.55
CA ARG A 6 -55.09 -4.02 13.55
C ARG A 6 -54.39 -2.65 13.68
N PHE A 7 -53.09 -2.66 13.95
CA PHE A 7 -52.22 -1.50 13.77
C PHE A 7 -51.97 -1.29 12.27
N ARG A 8 -52.41 -0.15 11.72
CA ARG A 8 -52.01 0.32 10.38
C ARG A 8 -50.65 1.04 10.50
N SER A 9 -49.61 0.50 9.87
CA SER A 9 -48.32 1.19 9.73
C SER A 9 -48.42 2.22 8.60
N ASN A 10 -48.31 3.51 8.93
CA ASN A 10 -48.11 4.57 7.96
C ASN A 10 -46.68 4.50 7.41
N ARG A 11 -46.48 3.80 6.28
CA ARG A 11 -45.28 3.97 5.45
C ARG A 11 -45.49 5.20 4.57
N ARG A 12 -44.77 6.29 4.87
CA ARG A 12 -44.57 7.37 3.89
C ARG A 12 -43.53 6.90 2.87
N PRO A 13 -43.75 7.07 1.56
CA PRO A 13 -42.71 6.84 0.57
C PRO A 13 -41.73 8.02 0.63
N CYS A 14 -40.52 7.79 1.14
CA CYS A 14 -39.40 8.70 0.93
C CYS A 14 -38.89 8.49 -0.51
N GLY A 15 -39.51 9.19 -1.46
CA GLY A 15 -38.88 9.44 -2.77
C GLY A 15 -37.76 10.45 -2.57
N LEU A 16 -36.55 9.96 -2.30
CA LEU A 16 -35.33 10.75 -2.40
C LEU A 16 -34.88 10.70 -3.86
N ASP A 17 -35.28 11.71 -4.63
CA ASP A 17 -34.65 12.01 -5.91
C ASP A 17 -33.19 12.38 -5.64
N PHE A 18 -32.27 11.51 -6.05
CA PHE A 18 -30.84 11.79 -6.14
C PHE A 18 -30.59 12.74 -7.31
N THR A 19 -30.96 14.02 -7.17
CA THR A 19 -30.36 15.08 -7.98
C THR A 19 -29.00 15.38 -7.36
N ALA A 20 -27.97 14.77 -7.96
CA ALA A 20 -26.58 15.01 -7.62
C ALA A 20 -26.30 16.53 -7.56
N ALA A 21 -25.69 16.98 -6.47
CA ALA A 21 -24.95 18.22 -6.45
C ALA A 21 -23.81 18.06 -7.46
N MET A 22 -24.10 18.45 -8.70
CA MET A 22 -23.17 18.45 -9.81
C MET A 22 -22.13 19.53 -9.48
N CYS A 23 -20.96 19.10 -9.02
CA CYS A 23 -19.78 19.94 -9.01
C CYS A 23 -19.61 20.42 -10.47
N VAL A 24 -19.89 21.70 -10.73
CA VAL A 24 -19.62 22.33 -12.03
C VAL A 24 -18.10 22.39 -12.17
N VAL A 25 -17.55 21.30 -12.69
CA VAL A 25 -16.26 21.31 -13.37
C VAL A 25 -16.58 21.85 -14.76
N LEU A 26 -16.04 23.01 -15.10
CA LEU A 26 -16.05 23.56 -16.46
C LEU A 26 -15.36 22.54 -17.40
N GLY A 27 -16.15 21.63 -17.97
CA GLY A 27 -15.69 20.60 -18.89
C GLY A 27 -15.61 21.15 -20.30
N GLY A 28 -14.42 21.58 -20.72
CA GLY A 28 -14.08 21.64 -22.13
C GLY A 28 -13.85 20.21 -22.65
N LEU A 29 -14.64 19.77 -23.63
CA LEU A 29 -14.35 18.55 -24.38
C LEU A 29 -13.06 18.76 -25.17
N LEU A 30 -11.96 18.18 -24.71
CA LEU A 30 -10.76 17.97 -25.51
C LEU A 30 -10.74 16.51 -25.95
N ALA A 31 -10.62 16.30 -27.26
CA ALA A 31 -10.43 14.98 -27.82
C ALA A 31 -9.15 14.35 -27.25
N HIS A 32 -9.24 13.13 -26.73
CA HIS A 32 -8.07 12.36 -26.29
C HIS A 32 -7.28 11.86 -27.49
N GLU A 33 -6.25 12.62 -27.87
CA GLU A 33 -5.12 12.09 -28.63
C GLU A 33 -4.48 10.94 -27.82
N ALA A 34 -4.13 9.84 -28.48
CA ALA A 34 -3.40 8.74 -27.86
C ALA A 34 -2.10 9.28 -27.28
N ALA A 35 -2.00 9.33 -25.95
CA ALA A 35 -0.85 9.90 -25.26
C ALA A 35 0.42 9.17 -25.69
N ALA A 36 1.41 9.93 -26.17
CA ALA A 36 2.75 9.42 -26.37
C ALA A 36 3.24 8.75 -25.09
N ALA A 37 3.92 7.60 -25.22
CA ALA A 37 4.48 6.89 -24.08
C ALA A 37 5.28 7.88 -23.21
N PRO A 38 5.03 7.94 -21.90
CA PRO A 38 5.66 8.93 -21.04
C PRO A 38 7.18 8.83 -21.15
N PRO A 39 7.89 9.97 -21.11
CA PRO A 39 9.35 9.97 -21.18
C PRO A 39 9.90 9.02 -20.13
N ARG A 40 10.84 8.14 -20.53
CA ARG A 40 11.49 7.23 -19.58
C ARG A 40 12.08 8.07 -18.44
N PRO A 41 11.72 7.78 -17.17
CA PRO A 41 12.26 8.52 -16.05
C PRO A 41 13.79 8.46 -16.07
N ALA A 42 14.43 9.55 -15.64
CA ALA A 42 15.88 9.60 -15.43
C ALA A 42 16.33 8.35 -14.68
N THR A 43 17.46 7.75 -15.09
CA THR A 43 17.94 6.47 -14.55
C THR A 43 18.03 6.56 -13.04
N ALA A 44 17.07 5.96 -12.36
CA ALA A 44 17.02 5.94 -10.93
C ALA A 44 18.28 5.28 -10.37
N LYS A 45 18.74 5.78 -9.21
CA LYS A 45 19.84 5.14 -8.50
C LYS A 45 19.44 3.68 -8.22
N PRO A 46 20.34 2.70 -8.45
CA PRO A 46 20.07 1.33 -8.05
C PRO A 46 19.70 1.27 -6.56
N TRP A 47 18.72 0.44 -6.21
CA TRP A 47 18.30 0.30 -4.83
C TRP A 47 19.48 -0.13 -3.96
N ALA A 48 19.71 0.61 -2.86
CA ALA A 48 20.86 0.40 -1.97
C ALA A 48 20.61 -0.64 -0.86
N GLY A 49 19.52 -1.40 -0.96
CA GLY A 49 19.12 -2.39 0.03
C GLY A 49 18.25 -1.78 1.15
N PRO A 50 17.88 -2.57 2.16
CA PRO A 50 17.15 -2.09 3.33
C PRO A 50 17.92 -0.93 4.02
N ALA A 51 17.19 0.09 4.50
CA ALA A 51 17.78 1.29 5.08
C ALA A 51 18.51 1.06 6.42
N GLY A 52 18.26 -0.08 7.05
CA GLY A 52 18.79 -0.49 8.35
C GLY A 52 18.99 -2.00 8.42
N ASP A 53 19.51 -2.47 9.55
CA ASP A 53 19.64 -3.89 9.81
C ASP A 53 18.32 -4.48 10.29
N PHE A 54 18.20 -5.81 10.24
CA PHE A 54 17.09 -6.53 10.82
C PHE A 54 17.32 -6.81 12.31
N GLN A 55 16.24 -7.10 13.02
CA GLN A 55 16.26 -7.44 14.44
C GLN A 55 15.30 -8.58 14.75
N ARG A 56 15.59 -9.33 15.80
CA ARG A 56 14.67 -10.34 16.33
C ARG A 56 13.72 -9.68 17.32
N GLN A 57 12.42 -9.84 17.10
CA GLN A 57 11.38 -9.35 18.01
C GLN A 57 10.33 -10.46 18.16
N GLU A 58 10.13 -10.95 19.38
CA GLU A 58 9.10 -11.95 19.71
C GLU A 58 9.14 -13.20 18.79
N GLY A 59 10.35 -13.69 18.48
CA GLY A 59 10.55 -14.85 17.60
C GLY A 59 10.40 -14.56 16.10
N ARG A 60 10.05 -13.32 15.73
CA ARG A 60 10.00 -12.83 14.35
C ARG A 60 11.28 -12.08 14.01
N ILE A 61 11.54 -11.97 12.72
CA ILE A 61 12.58 -11.06 12.21
C ILE A 61 11.84 -9.87 11.64
N VAL A 62 12.19 -8.69 12.14
CA VAL A 62 11.57 -7.44 11.71
C VAL A 62 12.64 -6.44 11.29
N GLY A 63 12.25 -5.47 10.47
CA GLY A 63 13.09 -4.34 10.12
C GLY A 63 12.47 -3.50 9.01
N PRO A 64 13.24 -2.62 8.37
CA PRO A 64 12.73 -1.76 7.30
C PRO A 64 12.29 -2.56 6.08
N TRP A 65 11.66 -1.88 5.12
CA TRP A 65 11.25 -2.47 3.84
C TRP A 65 12.36 -3.32 3.21
N TRP A 66 12.06 -4.60 2.98
CA TRP A 66 13.07 -5.59 2.62
C TRP A 66 12.92 -6.13 1.20
N GLN A 67 11.72 -6.04 0.60
CA GLN A 67 11.39 -6.78 -0.63
C GLN A 67 12.18 -6.32 -1.85
N GLY A 68 12.92 -5.22 -1.77
CA GLY A 68 13.36 -4.53 -2.98
C GLY A 68 12.19 -3.85 -3.66
N GLY A 69 12.40 -3.36 -4.87
CA GLY A 69 11.40 -2.53 -5.57
C GLY A 69 12.08 -1.56 -6.52
N SER A 70 11.73 -1.61 -7.80
CA SER A 70 12.02 -0.51 -8.72
C SER A 70 11.11 0.69 -8.49
N LEU A 71 10.04 0.58 -7.70
CA LEU A 71 9.11 1.67 -7.42
C LEU A 71 9.04 1.94 -5.91
N GLY A 72 9.36 3.18 -5.52
CA GLY A 72 9.19 3.65 -4.14
C GLY A 72 7.76 4.07 -3.88
N ALA A 73 7.33 5.11 -4.59
CA ALA A 73 5.96 5.62 -4.49
C ALA A 73 5.29 5.63 -5.86
N VAL A 74 4.02 5.26 -5.90
CA VAL A 74 3.17 5.40 -7.08
C VAL A 74 1.99 6.30 -6.80
N TYR A 75 1.62 7.11 -7.79
CA TYR A 75 0.47 8.01 -7.71
C TYR A 75 -0.56 7.65 -8.76
N PHE A 76 -1.75 7.24 -8.31
CA PHE A 76 -2.82 6.87 -9.21
C PHE A 76 -3.62 8.08 -9.69
N THR A 77 -3.74 8.23 -11.01
CA THR A 77 -4.58 9.26 -11.64
C THR A 77 -5.44 8.63 -12.73
N GLY A 78 -6.59 9.26 -13.00
CA GLY A 78 -7.51 8.81 -14.03
C GLY A 78 -8.73 9.73 -14.16
N PRO A 79 -9.73 9.36 -14.99
CA PRO A 79 -10.90 10.21 -15.24
C PRO A 79 -11.71 10.57 -13.98
N TYR A 80 -11.59 9.76 -12.93
CA TYR A 80 -12.32 9.92 -11.67
C TYR A 80 -11.41 10.05 -10.42
N ALA A 81 -10.09 9.98 -10.62
CA ALA A 81 -9.07 10.18 -9.58
C ALA A 81 -8.26 11.43 -9.96
N GLN A 82 -8.35 12.47 -9.12
CA GLN A 82 -7.84 13.79 -9.46
C GLN A 82 -6.31 13.80 -9.55
N LYS A 83 -5.75 14.49 -10.55
CA LYS A 83 -4.32 14.85 -10.57
C LYS A 83 -4.12 16.15 -9.78
N LEU A 84 -3.36 16.08 -8.69
CA LEU A 84 -3.16 17.16 -7.72
C LEU A 84 -1.67 17.29 -7.41
N ASP A 85 -1.11 18.49 -7.60
CA ASP A 85 0.32 18.79 -7.37
C ASP A 85 0.78 18.39 -5.96
N ALA A 86 -0.08 18.51 -4.96
CA ALA A 86 0.24 18.16 -3.58
C ALA A 86 0.53 16.65 -3.42
N PHE A 87 -0.24 15.78 -4.09
CA PHE A 87 -0.01 14.33 -4.05
C PHE A 87 1.24 13.94 -4.86
N GLU A 88 1.46 14.58 -6.01
CA GLU A 88 2.68 14.39 -6.80
C GLU A 88 3.92 14.79 -6.00
N ASN A 89 3.91 15.97 -5.38
CA ASN A 89 5.01 16.45 -4.54
C ASN A 89 5.29 15.52 -3.35
N VAL A 90 4.24 15.03 -2.67
CA VAL A 90 4.40 14.06 -1.57
C VAL A 90 4.99 12.75 -2.09
N GLY A 91 4.53 12.24 -3.23
CA GLY A 91 5.06 11.02 -3.82
C GLY A 91 6.52 11.15 -4.22
N GLN A 92 6.90 12.24 -4.86
CA GLN A 92 8.29 12.53 -5.21
C GLN A 92 9.17 12.66 -3.97
N THR A 93 8.72 13.40 -2.96
CA THR A 93 9.46 13.60 -1.70
C THR A 93 9.70 12.29 -0.96
N VAL A 94 8.66 11.45 -0.84
CA VAL A 94 8.79 10.14 -0.19
C VAL A 94 9.69 9.21 -1.00
N ALA A 95 9.51 9.14 -2.32
CA ALA A 95 10.33 8.31 -3.18
C ALA A 95 11.82 8.71 -3.12
N GLU A 96 12.12 10.02 -3.13
CA GLU A 96 13.48 10.54 -2.94
C GLU A 96 14.06 10.14 -1.59
N ALA A 97 13.31 10.30 -0.50
CA ALA A 97 13.74 9.90 0.84
C ALA A 97 14.01 8.39 0.96
N LEU A 98 13.28 7.57 0.20
CA LEU A 98 13.50 6.13 0.09
C LEU A 98 14.65 5.77 -0.87
N GLY A 99 15.17 6.74 -1.63
CA GLY A 99 16.16 6.51 -2.69
C GLY A 99 15.61 5.65 -3.82
N ARG A 100 14.32 5.79 -4.13
CA ARG A 100 13.57 4.96 -5.10
C ARG A 100 12.79 5.83 -6.09
N PRO A 101 12.36 5.29 -7.25
CA PRO A 101 11.53 6.01 -8.21
C PRO A 101 10.15 6.37 -7.69
N TYR A 102 9.71 7.56 -8.09
CA TYR A 102 8.30 7.94 -8.13
C TYR A 102 7.74 7.62 -9.52
N ARG A 103 6.48 7.18 -9.59
CA ARG A 103 5.78 6.96 -10.86
C ARG A 103 4.30 7.31 -10.77
N GLU A 104 3.82 8.13 -11.70
CA GLU A 104 2.38 8.23 -11.95
C GLU A 104 1.91 6.96 -12.67
N ILE A 105 0.83 6.36 -12.19
CA ILE A 105 0.24 5.13 -12.73
C ILE A 105 -1.23 5.32 -13.05
N HIS A 106 -1.73 4.52 -13.98
CA HIS A 106 -3.12 4.52 -14.41
C HIS A 106 -3.73 3.12 -14.28
N LYS A 107 -5.00 2.98 -14.69
CA LYS A 107 -5.69 1.69 -14.59
C LYS A 107 -4.96 0.56 -15.30
N ASP A 108 -4.36 0.82 -16.47
CA ASP A 108 -3.69 -0.21 -17.27
C ASP A 108 -2.41 -0.71 -16.58
N ASP A 109 -1.79 0.09 -15.72
CA ASP A 109 -0.66 -0.33 -14.89
C ASP A 109 -1.07 -1.27 -13.75
N LEU A 110 -2.35 -1.30 -13.38
CA LEU A 110 -2.85 -2.20 -12.34
C LEU A 110 -3.23 -3.58 -12.89
N LEU A 111 -3.29 -3.70 -14.22
CA LEU A 111 -3.75 -4.90 -14.91
C LEU A 111 -2.58 -5.67 -15.51
N PRO A 112 -2.73 -7.00 -15.69
CA PRO A 112 -1.79 -7.77 -16.50
C PRO A 112 -1.69 -7.20 -17.92
N SER A 113 -0.47 -7.22 -18.46
CA SER A 113 -0.13 -6.85 -19.83
C SER A 113 0.90 -7.83 -20.40
N ASP A 114 1.15 -7.75 -21.72
CA ASP A 114 2.19 -8.56 -22.37
C ASP A 114 3.60 -8.28 -21.80
N ALA A 115 3.84 -7.04 -21.35
CA ALA A 115 5.10 -6.62 -20.75
C ALA A 115 5.24 -7.07 -19.29
N ASP A 116 4.12 -7.15 -18.57
CA ASP A 116 4.07 -7.41 -17.14
C ASP A 116 2.78 -8.15 -16.77
N SER A 117 2.88 -9.44 -16.53
CA SER A 117 1.71 -10.28 -16.22
C SER A 117 1.14 -10.02 -14.83
N ASN A 118 1.85 -9.27 -13.99
CA ASN A 118 1.49 -9.03 -12.59
C ASN A 118 0.98 -7.59 -12.36
N GLY A 119 1.19 -6.71 -13.35
CA GLY A 119 0.99 -5.28 -13.19
C GLY A 119 2.04 -4.63 -12.26
N ALA A 120 1.87 -3.35 -12.01
CA ALA A 120 2.87 -2.54 -11.31
C ALA A 120 2.97 -2.82 -9.80
N LEU A 121 1.95 -3.45 -9.19
CA LEU A 121 1.84 -3.51 -7.72
C LEU A 121 2.45 -4.75 -7.07
N VAL A 122 2.55 -5.86 -7.78
CA VAL A 122 3.05 -7.12 -7.22
C VAL A 122 4.13 -7.75 -8.09
N TYR A 123 5.03 -8.46 -7.45
CA TYR A 123 6.02 -9.32 -8.07
C TYR A 123 5.40 -10.64 -8.53
N PRO A 124 6.13 -11.45 -9.35
CA PRO A 124 5.68 -12.78 -9.76
C PRO A 124 5.32 -13.73 -8.60
N ASP A 125 5.92 -13.55 -7.42
CA ASP A 125 5.60 -14.33 -6.22
C ASP A 125 4.42 -13.76 -5.40
N GLY A 126 3.77 -12.71 -5.90
CA GLY A 126 2.63 -12.03 -5.29
C GLY A 126 2.98 -11.05 -4.17
N THR A 127 4.27 -10.85 -3.88
CA THR A 127 4.70 -9.84 -2.90
C THR A 127 4.65 -8.42 -3.47
N ALA A 128 4.62 -7.41 -2.60
CA ALA A 128 4.49 -6.03 -3.01
C ALA A 128 5.73 -5.55 -3.77
N ARG A 129 5.49 -4.88 -4.88
CA ARG A 129 6.51 -4.26 -5.72
C ARG A 129 6.66 -2.76 -5.47
N VAL A 130 5.65 -2.19 -4.83
CA VAL A 130 5.54 -0.76 -4.51
C VAL A 130 5.48 -0.61 -3.00
N GLU A 131 6.27 0.34 -2.46
CA GLU A 131 6.28 0.64 -1.03
C GLU A 131 5.14 1.59 -0.63
N LEU A 132 4.82 2.62 -1.42
CA LEU A 132 3.71 3.54 -1.15
C LEU A 132 2.78 3.72 -2.36
N PHE A 133 1.48 3.47 -2.14
CA PHE A 133 0.41 3.78 -3.07
C PHE A 133 -0.34 5.05 -2.64
N LEU A 134 -0.37 6.06 -3.51
CA LEU A 134 -1.05 7.32 -3.30
C LEU A 134 -2.36 7.36 -4.10
N MET A 135 -3.49 7.49 -3.40
CA MET A 135 -4.81 7.65 -4.01
C MET A 135 -5.40 9.02 -3.65
N PRO A 136 -5.56 9.93 -4.63
CA PRO A 136 -6.05 11.28 -4.38
C PRO A 136 -7.55 11.33 -4.08
N GLY A 137 -8.05 12.54 -3.91
CA GLY A 137 -9.48 12.83 -3.98
C GLY A 137 -10.10 12.50 -5.35
N GLY A 138 -11.41 12.67 -5.43
CA GLY A 138 -12.21 12.32 -6.62
C GLY A 138 -13.39 11.44 -6.26
N ASN A 139 -13.96 10.76 -7.26
CA ASN A 139 -15.12 9.90 -7.05
C ASN A 139 -14.65 8.44 -6.90
N GLY A 140 -14.38 8.01 -5.66
CA GLY A 140 -13.86 6.67 -5.37
C GLY A 140 -14.69 5.53 -5.98
N HIS A 141 -16.02 5.65 -5.97
CA HIS A 141 -16.90 4.64 -6.59
C HIS A 141 -16.70 4.56 -8.11
N LYS A 142 -16.66 5.70 -8.82
CA LYS A 142 -16.41 5.73 -10.26
C LYS A 142 -14.99 5.32 -10.62
N THR A 143 -13.99 5.68 -9.80
CA THR A 143 -12.61 5.20 -9.93
C THR A 143 -12.55 3.68 -9.89
N MET A 144 -13.21 3.07 -8.90
CA MET A 144 -13.28 1.62 -8.79
C MET A 144 -14.01 0.96 -9.95
N LYS A 145 -15.07 1.60 -10.48
CA LYS A 145 -15.73 1.13 -11.70
C LYS A 145 -14.82 1.17 -12.92
N ASP A 146 -14.06 2.24 -13.09
CA ASP A 146 -13.14 2.41 -14.21
C ASP A 146 -11.99 1.41 -14.15
N ILE A 147 -11.38 1.22 -12.97
CA ILE A 147 -10.34 0.20 -12.76
C ILE A 147 -10.89 -1.20 -13.06
N ALA A 148 -12.12 -1.50 -12.63
CA ALA A 148 -12.72 -2.80 -12.85
C ALA A 148 -13.33 -3.00 -14.25
N GLY A 149 -13.31 -1.97 -15.11
CA GLY A 149 -13.94 -2.03 -16.43
C GLY A 149 -15.43 -2.37 -16.38
N VAL A 150 -16.16 -1.86 -15.37
CA VAL A 150 -17.59 -2.16 -15.15
C VAL A 150 -18.49 -0.97 -15.43
N THR A 151 -19.67 -1.25 -15.99
CA THR A 151 -20.68 -0.24 -16.31
C THR A 151 -21.78 -0.16 -15.26
N ASP A 152 -22.22 -1.32 -14.70
CA ASP A 152 -23.12 -1.39 -13.55
C ASP A 152 -22.52 -2.31 -12.47
N SER A 153 -22.21 -1.72 -11.32
CA SER A 153 -21.56 -2.42 -10.23
C SER A 153 -22.49 -3.41 -9.51
N ARG A 154 -23.81 -3.35 -9.75
CA ARG A 154 -24.79 -4.27 -9.15
C ARG A 154 -24.85 -5.61 -9.87
N THR A 155 -24.56 -5.63 -11.16
CA THR A 155 -24.64 -6.84 -11.99
C THR A 155 -23.26 -7.46 -12.24
N GLU A 156 -22.17 -6.70 -12.03
CA GLU A 156 -20.81 -7.10 -12.36
C GLU A 156 -19.89 -7.29 -11.12
N MET A 157 -20.46 -7.72 -9.98
CA MET A 157 -19.74 -7.87 -8.70
C MET A 157 -18.43 -8.67 -8.82
N ASN A 158 -18.45 -9.77 -9.57
CA ASN A 158 -17.29 -10.66 -9.68
C ASN A 158 -16.06 -9.92 -10.23
N LYS A 159 -16.26 -8.93 -11.11
CA LYS A 159 -15.17 -8.10 -11.63
C LYS A 159 -14.56 -7.23 -10.52
N PHE A 160 -15.36 -6.61 -9.66
CA PHE A 160 -14.82 -5.87 -8.50
C PHE A 160 -13.98 -6.76 -7.59
N VAL A 161 -14.47 -7.97 -7.31
CA VAL A 161 -13.77 -8.95 -6.47
C VAL A 161 -12.46 -9.39 -7.13
N GLU A 162 -12.43 -9.56 -8.43
CA GLU A 162 -11.21 -9.88 -9.19
C GLU A 162 -10.20 -8.72 -9.11
N HIS A 163 -10.62 -7.50 -9.43
CA HIS A 163 -9.74 -6.34 -9.55
C HIS A 163 -9.20 -5.80 -8.21
N ARG A 164 -9.81 -6.16 -7.07
CA ARG A 164 -9.23 -5.83 -5.76
C ARG A 164 -8.15 -6.82 -5.28
N ARG A 165 -8.01 -8.00 -5.91
CA ARG A 165 -7.05 -9.02 -5.47
C ARG A 165 -5.62 -8.50 -5.48
N THR A 166 -5.21 -7.83 -6.55
CA THR A 166 -3.85 -7.33 -6.71
C THR A 166 -3.51 -6.25 -5.65
N PRO A 167 -4.29 -5.18 -5.47
CA PRO A 167 -4.07 -4.23 -4.38
C PRO A 167 -4.10 -4.86 -2.98
N GLN A 168 -5.00 -5.83 -2.74
CA GLN A 168 -5.04 -6.56 -1.47
C GLN A 168 -3.80 -7.43 -1.24
N ALA A 169 -3.31 -8.12 -2.27
CA ALA A 169 -2.10 -8.93 -2.20
C ALA A 169 -0.88 -8.05 -1.92
N ALA A 170 -0.74 -6.93 -2.64
CA ALA A 170 0.30 -5.95 -2.39
C ALA A 170 0.22 -5.41 -0.96
N PHE A 171 -0.96 -4.98 -0.49
CA PHE A 171 -1.13 -4.46 0.87
C PHE A 171 -0.77 -5.50 1.94
N LYS A 172 -1.24 -6.75 1.79
CA LYS A 172 -0.95 -7.85 2.73
C LYS A 172 0.53 -8.22 2.79
N THR A 173 1.30 -7.87 1.78
CA THR A 173 2.71 -8.19 1.67
C THR A 173 3.62 -6.97 1.79
N GLY A 174 3.08 -5.78 2.03
CA GLY A 174 3.87 -4.64 2.48
C GLY A 174 3.42 -3.30 1.93
N MET A 175 2.77 -3.25 0.76
CA MET A 175 2.43 -1.97 0.13
C MET A 175 1.64 -1.09 1.09
N ASN A 176 2.16 0.10 1.38
CA ASN A 176 1.48 1.10 2.19
C ASN A 176 0.49 1.87 1.33
N TYR A 177 -0.51 2.46 1.96
CA TYR A 177 -1.56 3.19 1.27
C TYR A 177 -1.80 4.56 1.93
N LEU A 178 -1.86 5.60 1.10
CA LEU A 178 -2.31 6.94 1.49
C LEU A 178 -3.51 7.33 0.66
N GLY A 179 -4.61 7.74 1.31
CA GLY A 179 -5.82 8.18 0.61
C GLY A 179 -6.55 9.34 1.26
N CYS A 180 -7.11 10.24 0.45
CA CYS A 180 -7.99 11.33 0.94
C CYS A 180 -9.33 11.30 0.20
N CYS A 181 -10.44 11.56 0.90
CA CYS A 181 -11.79 11.64 0.33
C CYS A 181 -12.14 10.42 -0.57
N GLY A 182 -12.06 10.56 -1.89
CA GLY A 182 -12.22 9.46 -2.86
C GLY A 182 -11.31 8.26 -2.55
N GLY A 183 -10.05 8.50 -2.20
CA GLY A 183 -9.12 7.45 -1.78
C GLY A 183 -9.52 6.76 -0.48
N PHE A 184 -10.18 7.46 0.44
CA PHE A 184 -10.75 6.81 1.63
C PHE A 184 -11.83 5.79 1.22
N PHE A 185 -12.74 6.17 0.31
CA PHE A 185 -13.77 5.27 -0.21
C PHE A 185 -13.19 4.07 -0.98
N VAL A 186 -12.03 4.22 -1.62
CA VAL A 186 -11.32 3.11 -2.25
C VAL A 186 -10.75 2.15 -1.19
N ALA A 187 -10.25 2.64 -0.06
CA ALA A 187 -9.62 1.78 0.94
C ALA A 187 -10.60 1.03 1.87
N THR A 188 -11.75 1.62 2.19
CA THR A 188 -12.73 1.07 3.15
C THR A 188 -13.41 -0.22 2.67
N SER A 189 -13.93 -1.02 3.60
CA SER A 189 -14.77 -2.19 3.33
C SER A 189 -16.21 -1.86 2.93
N GLY A 190 -16.54 -0.57 2.81
CA GLY A 190 -17.79 -0.07 2.26
C GLY A 190 -18.63 0.71 3.26
N TYR A 191 -19.95 0.63 3.09
CA TYR A 191 -20.91 1.43 3.85
C TYR A 191 -21.56 0.64 4.99
N LEU A 192 -21.92 1.32 6.08
CA LEU A 192 -22.80 0.83 7.15
C LEU A 192 -24.29 0.89 6.73
N ILE A 193 -24.56 0.73 5.43
CA ILE A 193 -25.90 0.72 4.88
C ILE A 193 -26.19 -0.71 4.42
N PRO A 194 -27.22 -1.39 4.97
CA PRO A 194 -27.59 -2.73 4.55
C PRO A 194 -27.78 -2.80 3.03
N ASN A 195 -27.28 -3.89 2.42
CA ASN A 195 -27.38 -4.15 0.98
C ASN A 195 -26.67 -3.10 0.08
N THR A 196 -25.83 -2.24 0.64
CA THR A 196 -24.98 -1.36 -0.18
C THR A 196 -23.70 -2.09 -0.57
N LEU A 197 -23.35 -1.98 -1.85
CA LEU A 197 -22.18 -2.58 -2.43
C LEU A 197 -20.89 -2.03 -1.77
N SER A 198 -20.03 -2.94 -1.30
CA SER A 198 -18.62 -2.63 -1.07
C SER A 198 -17.92 -2.54 -2.42
N ALA A 199 -17.55 -1.33 -2.84
CA ALA A 199 -16.82 -1.10 -4.08
C ALA A 199 -15.33 -0.86 -3.86
N GLY A 200 -14.87 -0.81 -2.60
CA GLY A 200 -13.48 -0.56 -2.25
C GLY A 200 -12.60 -1.81 -2.35
N TRP A 201 -11.30 -1.59 -2.17
CA TRP A 201 -10.28 -2.62 -2.03
C TRP A 201 -10.28 -3.31 -0.68
N GLU A 202 -11.02 -2.82 0.31
CA GLU A 202 -11.07 -3.41 1.66
C GLU A 202 -9.69 -3.51 2.31
N LEU A 203 -8.83 -2.51 2.08
CA LEU A 203 -7.54 -2.41 2.75
C LEU A 203 -7.72 -2.12 4.24
N TRP A 204 -8.75 -1.31 4.57
CA TRP A 204 -9.22 -1.11 5.94
C TRP A 204 -10.55 -1.85 6.12
N PRO A 205 -10.70 -2.70 7.16
CA PRO A 205 -11.92 -3.48 7.38
C PRO A 205 -13.09 -2.64 7.89
N GLY A 206 -12.83 -1.41 8.36
CA GLY A 206 -13.89 -0.52 8.82
C GLY A 206 -14.73 0.07 7.70
N LYS A 207 -15.89 0.58 8.10
CA LYS A 207 -16.93 1.12 7.22
C LYS A 207 -17.21 2.59 7.51
N VAL A 208 -17.98 3.21 6.63
CA VAL A 208 -18.47 4.59 6.77
C VAL A 208 -19.99 4.62 6.67
N GLN A 209 -20.66 5.57 7.33
CA GLN A 209 -22.12 5.64 7.27
C GLN A 209 -22.62 6.14 5.91
N ASN A 210 -22.04 7.21 5.38
CA ASN A 210 -22.50 7.83 4.15
C ASN A 210 -21.43 8.73 3.50
N ILE A 211 -21.82 9.42 2.44
CA ILE A 211 -21.14 10.57 1.87
C ILE A 211 -21.61 11.82 2.63
N GLY A 212 -20.66 12.62 3.13
CA GLY A 212 -20.94 13.84 3.87
C GLY A 212 -21.39 15.01 2.99
N PRO A 213 -21.76 16.15 3.61
CA PRO A 213 -22.10 17.37 2.88
C PRO A 213 -20.87 17.92 2.13
N GLY A 214 -21.08 18.64 1.02
CA GLY A 214 -19.98 19.24 0.26
C GLY A 214 -20.07 20.76 0.22
N GLY A 215 -18.91 21.43 0.31
CA GLY A 215 -18.75 22.83 -0.12
C GLY A 215 -19.39 23.91 0.74
N ARG A 216 -19.88 23.58 1.95
CA ARG A 216 -20.45 24.59 2.87
C ARG A 216 -19.34 25.25 3.67
N GLN A 217 -19.24 26.57 3.56
CA GLN A 217 -18.30 27.39 4.31
C GLN A 217 -18.96 28.08 5.51
N PRO A 218 -18.21 28.39 6.59
CA PRO A 218 -16.80 28.04 6.81
C PRO A 218 -16.59 26.52 6.97
N PHE A 219 -15.44 26.02 6.50
CA PHE A 219 -15.09 24.62 6.70
C PHE A 219 -14.79 24.35 8.18
N PRO A 220 -15.04 23.12 8.68
CA PRO A 220 -14.74 22.76 10.06
C PRO A 220 -13.24 22.76 10.31
N ASP A 221 -12.84 22.93 11.57
CA ASP A 221 -11.50 22.61 12.03
C ASP A 221 -11.41 21.11 12.32
N VAL A 222 -10.19 20.57 12.40
CA VAL A 222 -9.92 19.24 12.97
C VAL A 222 -9.09 19.42 14.23
N VAL A 223 -9.57 18.84 15.34
CA VAL A 223 -8.94 18.92 16.66
C VAL A 223 -8.47 17.53 17.09
N PHE A 224 -7.18 17.42 17.39
CA PHE A 224 -6.52 16.20 17.85
C PHE A 224 -6.50 16.13 19.37
N ASP A 225 -6.45 14.92 19.91
CA ASP A 225 -6.32 14.70 21.36
C ASP A 225 -4.91 15.14 21.83
N PRO A 226 -4.78 16.01 22.85
CA PRO A 226 -3.49 16.37 23.43
C PRO A 226 -2.66 15.18 23.94
N ALA A 227 -3.29 14.03 24.23
CA ALA A 227 -2.59 12.78 24.53
C ALA A 227 -1.67 12.34 23.38
N ASP A 228 -2.03 12.67 22.14
CA ASP A 228 -1.28 12.33 20.92
C ASP A 228 -0.14 13.31 20.62
N ARG A 229 0.19 14.25 21.49
CA ARG A 229 1.24 15.27 21.26
C ARG A 229 2.61 14.74 20.81
N LYS A 230 2.89 13.46 21.09
CA LYS A 230 4.13 12.79 20.68
C LYS A 230 4.03 12.13 19.30
N HIS A 231 2.81 11.88 18.81
CA HIS A 231 2.53 11.23 17.54
C HIS A 231 2.95 12.13 16.36
N PRO A 232 3.56 11.58 15.30
CA PRO A 232 4.00 12.37 14.15
C PRO A 232 2.87 13.18 13.49
N LEU A 233 1.66 12.60 13.40
CA LEU A 233 0.51 13.31 12.81
C LEU A 233 0.10 14.53 13.64
N PHE A 234 0.08 14.43 14.98
CA PHE A 234 -0.22 15.59 15.83
C PHE A 234 0.83 16.69 15.63
N ARG A 235 2.12 16.34 15.55
CA ARG A 235 3.20 17.32 15.37
C ARG A 235 3.14 18.06 14.04
N ALA A 236 2.47 17.50 13.04
CA ALA A 236 2.22 18.15 11.76
C ALA A 236 1.02 19.12 11.79
N THR A 237 0.37 19.30 12.95
CA THR A 237 -0.72 20.26 13.15
C THR A 237 -0.22 21.53 13.84
N SER A 238 -1.05 22.58 13.89
CA SER A 238 -0.79 23.77 14.70
C SER A 238 -1.32 23.55 16.12
N ASN A 239 -0.48 23.00 17.01
CA ASN A 239 -0.82 22.68 18.40
C ASN A 239 -2.08 21.79 18.56
N GLY A 240 -2.19 20.75 17.74
CA GLY A 240 -3.32 19.82 17.73
C GLY A 240 -4.48 20.26 16.86
N VAL A 241 -4.36 21.35 16.09
CA VAL A 241 -5.46 21.88 15.27
C VAL A 241 -5.06 22.03 13.80
N LEU A 242 -5.92 21.55 12.92
CA LEU A 242 -5.92 21.86 11.49
C LEU A 242 -7.13 22.75 11.19
N LYS A 243 -6.90 24.04 10.95
CA LYS A 243 -7.97 25.02 10.78
C LYS A 243 -8.54 25.02 9.37
N ASN A 244 -9.86 25.17 9.22
CA ASN A 244 -10.53 25.31 7.94
C ASN A 244 -10.22 24.14 6.98
N MET A 245 -10.42 22.91 7.46
CA MET A 245 -10.16 21.67 6.73
C MET A 245 -11.13 21.54 5.54
N PHE A 246 -10.62 21.68 4.32
CA PHE A 246 -11.45 21.58 3.12
C PHE A 246 -12.17 20.23 3.07
N TYR A 247 -13.48 20.28 2.82
CA TYR A 247 -14.34 19.10 2.76
C TYR A 247 -15.40 19.25 1.67
N SER A 248 -15.40 18.33 0.70
CA SER A 248 -16.28 18.39 -0.47
C SER A 248 -16.96 17.05 -0.75
N GLY A 249 -17.67 16.52 0.26
CA GLY A 249 -18.38 15.24 0.12
C GLY A 249 -17.50 14.02 0.33
N GLY A 250 -16.63 14.08 1.34
CA GLY A 250 -15.88 12.91 1.80
C GLY A 250 -16.76 11.89 2.53
N PRO A 251 -16.17 10.83 3.08
CA PRO A 251 -16.87 9.92 3.98
C PRO A 251 -17.30 10.60 5.29
N ILE A 252 -18.44 10.19 5.83
CA ILE A 252 -18.95 10.60 7.14
C ILE A 252 -19.43 9.38 7.94
N GLY A 253 -19.39 9.47 9.26
CA GLY A 253 -19.72 8.41 10.20
C GLY A 253 -18.70 7.29 10.10
N VAL A 254 -17.42 7.64 10.24
CA VAL A 254 -16.32 6.67 10.24
C VAL A 254 -16.52 5.73 11.42
N GLN A 255 -16.61 4.43 11.14
CA GLN A 255 -16.81 3.41 12.17
C GLN A 255 -15.67 3.46 13.20
N GLY A 256 -16.01 3.73 14.46
CA GLY A 256 -15.11 3.63 15.60
C GLY A 256 -14.82 2.19 16.02
N ASP A 257 -13.78 2.01 16.84
CA ASP A 257 -13.42 0.75 17.51
C ASP A 257 -13.19 -0.44 16.57
N VAL A 258 -12.77 -0.18 15.33
CA VAL A 258 -12.34 -1.23 14.41
C VAL A 258 -10.98 -1.77 14.90
N PRO A 259 -10.82 -3.10 15.07
CA PRO A 259 -9.56 -3.68 15.53
C PRO A 259 -8.36 -3.19 14.71
N ASP A 260 -7.25 -2.96 15.41
CA ASP A 260 -5.98 -2.51 14.83
C ASP A 260 -6.03 -1.19 14.05
N THR A 261 -7.07 -0.37 14.32
CA THR A 261 -7.23 0.97 13.77
C THR A 261 -6.91 2.02 14.81
N GLU A 262 -6.05 2.95 14.44
CA GLU A 262 -5.75 4.19 15.17
C GLU A 262 -6.61 5.31 14.60
N TYR A 263 -7.14 6.18 15.47
CA TYR A 263 -8.06 7.25 15.09
C TYR A 263 -7.47 8.60 15.48
N PHE A 264 -7.46 9.55 14.54
CA PHE A 264 -6.76 10.82 14.70
C PHE A 264 -7.63 11.99 14.26
N GLY A 265 -7.83 12.92 15.20
CA GLY A 265 -8.53 14.17 14.95
C GLY A 265 -10.03 13.99 14.77
N LYS A 266 -10.80 14.92 15.34
CA LYS A 266 -12.25 15.02 15.10
C LYS A 266 -12.60 16.37 14.54
N TYR A 267 -13.60 16.42 13.68
CA TYR A 267 -14.09 17.71 13.19
C TYR A 267 -14.75 18.51 14.32
N ALA A 268 -14.56 19.83 14.28
CA ALA A 268 -15.13 20.78 15.22
C ALA A 268 -15.53 22.09 14.52
N GLY A 269 -16.69 22.64 14.89
CA GLY A 269 -17.19 23.91 14.36
C GLY A 269 -17.56 23.86 12.87
N GLY A 270 -17.48 25.02 12.20
CA GLY A 270 -17.84 25.17 10.78
C GLY A 270 -19.35 25.19 10.49
N ALA A 271 -19.70 25.24 9.20
CA ALA A 271 -21.09 25.21 8.71
C ALA A 271 -21.63 23.79 8.44
N MET A 272 -20.87 22.75 8.79
CA MET A 272 -21.21 21.34 8.58
C MET A 272 -21.31 20.63 9.92
N SER A 273 -22.38 20.94 10.67
CA SER A 273 -22.64 20.39 12.00
C SER A 273 -22.71 18.86 12.01
N GLU A 274 -23.04 18.24 10.88
CA GLU A 274 -23.10 16.79 10.71
C GLU A 274 -21.73 16.12 10.89
N LEU A 275 -20.63 16.83 10.57
CA LEU A 275 -19.27 16.29 10.71
C LEU A 275 -18.76 16.37 12.15
N VAL A 276 -19.30 17.25 12.99
CA VAL A 276 -18.75 17.54 14.30
C VAL A 276 -18.69 16.27 15.16
N GLY A 277 -17.50 15.95 15.66
CA GLY A 277 -17.24 14.75 16.46
C GLY A 277 -16.94 13.48 15.65
N ASP A 278 -17.11 13.50 14.33
CA ASP A 278 -16.70 12.41 13.44
C ASP A 278 -15.18 12.41 13.22
N TRP A 279 -14.64 11.24 12.89
CA TRP A 279 -13.20 11.07 12.73
C TRP A 279 -12.70 11.65 11.40
N PHE A 280 -11.60 12.38 11.48
CA PHE A 280 -10.94 12.95 10.32
C PHE A 280 -10.02 11.94 9.64
N CYS A 281 -9.09 11.34 10.39
CA CYS A 281 -8.03 10.49 9.86
C CYS A 281 -7.98 9.18 10.64
N ILE A 282 -7.67 8.08 9.95
CA ILE A 282 -7.35 6.79 10.58
C ILE A 282 -6.04 6.25 10.03
N ALA A 283 -5.40 5.40 10.82
CA ALA A 283 -4.36 4.51 10.33
C ALA A 283 -4.70 3.06 10.70
N TYR A 284 -4.48 2.13 9.78
CA TYR A 284 -4.77 0.72 9.99
C TYR A 284 -3.59 -0.14 9.55
N ARG A 285 -3.23 -1.09 10.41
CA ARG A 285 -2.29 -2.16 10.09
C ARG A 285 -2.63 -3.40 10.91
N PRO A 286 -3.00 -4.53 10.29
CA PRO A 286 -3.39 -5.74 11.02
C PRO A 286 -2.23 -6.28 11.87
N LYS A 287 -2.46 -6.50 13.17
CA LYS A 287 -1.41 -6.99 14.10
C LYS A 287 -1.07 -8.45 13.89
N ASP A 288 -2.00 -9.23 13.36
CA ASP A 288 -1.81 -10.64 13.03
C ASP A 288 -0.99 -10.86 11.73
N ASN A 289 -0.79 -9.80 10.94
CA ASN A 289 0.03 -9.83 9.74
C ASN A 289 1.14 -8.76 9.80
N GLY A 290 2.28 -9.13 10.38
CA GLY A 290 3.46 -8.26 10.47
C GLY A 290 4.06 -7.85 9.12
N ARG A 291 3.69 -8.52 8.02
CA ARG A 291 4.16 -8.22 6.66
C ARG A 291 3.33 -7.15 5.97
N SER A 292 2.13 -6.89 6.47
CA SER A 292 1.23 -5.90 5.89
C SER A 292 1.82 -4.49 5.90
N GLY A 293 1.47 -3.72 4.88
CA GLY A 293 1.65 -2.28 4.88
C GLY A 293 0.69 -1.59 5.85
N ARG A 294 0.89 -0.29 6.02
CA ARG A 294 0.00 0.59 6.76
C ARG A 294 -0.89 1.39 5.81
N CYS A 295 -2.18 1.41 6.08
CA CYS A 295 -3.17 2.23 5.38
C CYS A 295 -3.45 3.48 6.21
N VAL A 296 -3.17 4.67 5.68
CA VAL A 296 -3.44 5.97 6.32
C VAL A 296 -4.41 6.75 5.44
N ILE A 297 -5.60 7.04 5.94
CA ILE A 297 -6.66 7.66 5.14
C ILE A 297 -7.37 8.79 5.88
N ALA A 298 -7.70 9.86 5.16
CA ALA A 298 -8.41 11.02 5.68
C ALA A 298 -9.74 11.27 4.95
N THR A 299 -10.77 11.67 5.69
CA THR A 299 -12.10 11.93 5.14
C THR A 299 -12.17 13.27 4.40
N GLY A 300 -11.39 14.27 4.84
CA GLY A 300 -11.28 15.59 4.22
C GLY A 300 -10.10 15.69 3.24
N HIS A 301 -9.72 16.94 2.93
CA HIS A 301 -8.69 17.25 1.93
C HIS A 301 -7.51 18.04 2.54
N PRO A 302 -6.60 17.38 3.29
CA PRO A 302 -5.41 18.04 3.82
C PRO A 302 -4.51 18.60 2.72
N GLU A 303 -4.59 18.09 1.49
CA GLU A 303 -3.79 18.55 0.35
C GLU A 303 -4.05 20.02 -0.05
N VAL A 304 -5.19 20.60 0.37
CA VAL A 304 -5.58 21.97 0.03
C VAL A 304 -4.88 22.98 0.96
N ASN A 305 -5.08 22.83 2.28
CA ASN A 305 -4.64 23.81 3.29
C ASN A 305 -3.55 23.28 4.25
N HIS A 306 -3.23 22.00 4.21
CA HIS A 306 -2.40 21.31 5.21
C HIS A 306 -1.43 20.31 4.56
N LYS A 307 -0.68 20.76 3.55
CA LYS A 307 0.24 19.91 2.77
C LYS A 307 1.29 19.20 3.63
N ASP A 308 1.78 19.86 4.68
CA ASP A 308 2.72 19.25 5.64
C ASP A 308 2.08 18.08 6.39
N PHE A 309 0.78 18.17 6.69
CA PHE A 309 0.04 17.07 7.28
C PHE A 309 -0.12 15.90 6.30
N LEU A 310 -0.41 16.17 5.02
CA LEU A 310 -0.45 15.14 3.99
C LEU A 310 0.90 14.41 3.86
N LEU A 311 2.02 15.14 3.89
CA LEU A 311 3.35 14.54 3.91
C LEU A 311 3.56 13.69 5.16
N ALA A 312 3.17 14.18 6.33
CA ALA A 312 3.27 13.43 7.58
C ALA A 312 2.43 12.14 7.56
N MET A 313 1.25 12.14 6.91
CA MET A 313 0.47 10.93 6.67
C MET A 313 1.24 9.91 5.82
N ALA A 314 1.86 10.35 4.72
CA ALA A 314 2.63 9.49 3.83
C ALA A 314 3.86 8.90 4.55
N GLN A 315 4.59 9.73 5.29
CA GLN A 315 5.73 9.32 6.10
C GLN A 315 5.31 8.34 7.20
N TYR A 316 4.17 8.60 7.86
CA TYR A 316 3.63 7.68 8.84
C TYR A 316 3.23 6.35 8.19
N ALA A 317 2.71 6.35 6.97
CA ALA A 317 2.40 5.12 6.25
C ALA A 317 3.66 4.27 6.01
N VAL A 318 4.78 4.86 5.57
CA VAL A 318 5.98 4.10 5.15
C VAL A 318 6.96 3.78 6.28
N TYR A 319 7.09 4.64 7.30
CA TYR A 319 8.10 4.47 8.33
C TYR A 319 7.62 3.59 9.47
N HIS A 320 7.69 2.27 9.24
CA HIS A 320 7.54 1.26 10.27
C HIS A 320 8.36 0.00 9.95
N ASP A 321 8.56 -0.84 10.95
CA ASP A 321 9.16 -2.15 10.75
C ASP A 321 8.14 -3.14 10.18
N TYR A 322 8.63 -4.08 9.39
CA TYR A 322 7.91 -5.17 8.78
C TYR A 322 8.49 -6.51 9.20
N GLU A 323 7.64 -7.53 9.30
CA GLU A 323 8.12 -8.90 9.38
C GLU A 323 8.76 -9.32 8.05
N VAL A 324 9.97 -9.88 8.12
CA VAL A 324 10.71 -10.39 6.98
C VAL A 324 10.35 -11.87 6.75
N PRO A 325 9.62 -12.22 5.68
CA PRO A 325 9.35 -13.60 5.30
C PRO A 325 10.66 -14.33 5.01
N ARG A 326 10.71 -15.58 5.42
CA ARG A 326 11.82 -16.48 5.13
C ARG A 326 11.29 -17.85 4.79
N HIS A 327 11.79 -18.42 3.71
CA HIS A 327 11.48 -19.79 3.32
C HIS A 327 12.48 -20.72 4.00
N VAL A 328 12.00 -21.64 4.85
CA VAL A 328 12.86 -22.66 5.45
C VAL A 328 13.21 -23.69 4.38
N ILE A 329 14.49 -24.04 4.27
CA ILE A 329 15.01 -24.94 3.23
C ILE A 329 15.70 -26.16 3.84
N GLU A 330 15.84 -27.22 3.04
CA GLU A 330 16.52 -28.46 3.41
C GLU A 330 17.90 -28.51 2.74
N PRO A 331 18.95 -29.00 3.43
CA PRO A 331 20.26 -29.19 2.81
C PRO A 331 20.21 -30.08 1.55
N GLY A 332 20.91 -29.66 0.50
CA GLY A 332 21.08 -30.39 -0.76
C GLY A 332 19.86 -30.39 -1.68
N LYS A 333 18.70 -29.90 -1.23
CA LYS A 333 17.48 -29.86 -2.04
C LYS A 333 17.43 -28.59 -2.88
N PRO A 334 17.33 -28.69 -4.22
CA PRO A 334 17.21 -27.52 -5.07
C PRO A 334 15.85 -26.83 -4.90
N ILE A 335 15.85 -25.51 -5.01
CA ILE A 335 14.66 -24.67 -5.01
C ILE A 335 14.61 -23.87 -6.29
N GLU A 336 13.54 -24.05 -7.05
CA GLU A 336 13.24 -23.23 -8.22
C GLU A 336 12.33 -22.07 -7.81
N ALA A 337 12.69 -20.86 -8.21
CA ALA A 337 11.91 -19.66 -7.90
C ALA A 337 12.09 -18.58 -8.98
N VAL A 338 11.30 -17.52 -8.86
CA VAL A 338 11.36 -16.34 -9.73
C VAL A 338 11.57 -15.11 -8.85
N ALA A 339 12.68 -14.39 -9.06
CA ALA A 339 12.93 -13.10 -8.42
C ALA A 339 12.49 -11.98 -9.35
N GLY A 340 11.67 -11.05 -8.87
CA GLY A 340 11.30 -9.84 -9.59
C GLY A 340 12.43 -8.82 -9.69
N ASP A 341 12.22 -7.75 -10.45
CA ASP A 341 13.20 -6.68 -10.64
C ASP A 341 13.53 -5.97 -9.33
N GLN A 342 14.82 -5.94 -9.01
CA GLN A 342 15.37 -5.48 -7.75
C GLN A 342 14.84 -6.20 -6.51
N GLN A 343 14.08 -7.29 -6.67
CA GLN A 343 13.44 -7.98 -5.56
C GLN A 343 14.47 -8.72 -4.71
N MET A 344 14.28 -8.74 -3.38
CA MET A 344 15.04 -9.58 -2.45
C MET A 344 14.14 -10.69 -1.87
N GLN A 345 14.56 -11.93 -2.07
CA GLN A 345 13.93 -13.11 -1.49
C GLN A 345 14.85 -13.71 -0.42
N TYR A 346 14.26 -14.13 0.71
CA TYR A 346 15.00 -14.67 1.84
C TYR A 346 14.68 -16.14 2.12
N TYR A 347 15.73 -16.90 2.37
CA TYR A 347 15.70 -18.30 2.77
C TYR A 347 16.42 -18.49 4.10
N CYS A 348 16.11 -19.57 4.81
CA CYS A 348 16.69 -19.87 6.11
C CYS A 348 17.03 -21.36 6.22
N LEU A 349 18.23 -21.65 6.70
CA LEU A 349 18.73 -23.00 6.91
C LEU A 349 19.39 -23.09 8.31
N PRO A 350 18.88 -23.93 9.22
CA PRO A 350 19.58 -24.24 10.47
C PRO A 350 20.86 -25.05 10.18
N VAL A 351 21.98 -24.63 10.75
CA VAL A 351 23.28 -25.30 10.55
C VAL A 351 23.98 -25.52 11.89
N GLU A 352 24.62 -26.67 12.04
CA GLU A 352 25.46 -27.00 13.19
C GLU A 352 26.79 -26.25 13.15
N GLN A 353 27.49 -26.19 14.28
CA GLN A 353 28.81 -25.58 14.34
C GLN A 353 29.86 -26.44 13.61
N GLY A 354 30.83 -25.78 12.97
CA GLY A 354 32.03 -26.39 12.42
C GLY A 354 31.84 -27.09 11.07
N LYS A 355 30.63 -27.04 10.50
CA LYS A 355 30.33 -27.56 9.17
C LYS A 355 30.82 -26.63 8.07
N LYS A 356 30.90 -27.15 6.85
CA LYS A 356 31.09 -26.38 5.64
C LYS A 356 29.73 -26.18 4.97
N LEU A 357 29.27 -24.93 4.90
CA LEU A 357 28.07 -24.55 4.15
C LEU A 357 28.49 -24.06 2.76
N THR A 358 27.98 -24.68 1.70
CA THR A 358 28.15 -24.21 0.32
C THR A 358 26.79 -23.86 -0.26
N VAL A 359 26.65 -22.68 -0.84
CA VAL A 359 25.40 -22.20 -1.43
C VAL A 359 25.65 -21.84 -2.89
N THR A 360 24.84 -22.39 -3.78
CA THR A 360 24.93 -22.17 -5.22
C THR A 360 23.63 -21.58 -5.75
N LEU A 361 23.77 -20.62 -6.66
CA LEU A 361 22.66 -20.04 -7.43
C LEU A 361 22.96 -20.28 -8.91
N THR A 362 22.12 -21.06 -9.57
CA THR A 362 22.33 -21.50 -10.96
C THR A 362 21.04 -21.37 -11.78
N GLY A 363 21.09 -21.72 -13.07
CA GLY A 363 19.90 -21.78 -13.93
C GLY A 363 19.24 -20.41 -14.15
N MET A 364 20.01 -19.34 -13.99
CA MET A 364 19.48 -17.98 -14.00
C MET A 364 19.11 -17.52 -15.41
N THR A 365 17.91 -16.97 -15.59
CA THR A 365 17.51 -16.37 -16.87
C THR A 365 17.93 -14.90 -16.99
N GLU A 366 18.19 -14.25 -15.86
CA GLU A 366 18.64 -12.86 -15.75
C GLU A 366 19.62 -12.74 -14.57
N ASN A 367 20.15 -11.54 -14.33
CA ASN A 367 21.12 -11.34 -13.27
C ASN A 367 20.53 -11.40 -11.85
N CYS A 368 20.97 -12.38 -11.06
CA CYS A 368 20.70 -12.44 -9.63
C CYS A 368 21.99 -12.51 -8.82
N ASP A 369 22.04 -11.77 -7.71
CA ASP A 369 23.14 -11.81 -6.76
C ASP A 369 22.76 -12.71 -5.56
N LEU A 370 23.77 -13.35 -4.92
CA LEU A 370 23.60 -14.22 -3.75
C LEU A 370 24.30 -13.64 -2.52
N TYR A 371 23.62 -13.64 -1.37
CA TYR A 371 24.16 -13.18 -0.09
C TYR A 371 23.90 -14.21 1.01
N VAL A 372 24.84 -14.38 1.93
CA VAL A 372 24.73 -15.29 3.07
C VAL A 372 25.11 -14.58 4.35
N ARG A 373 24.35 -14.80 5.43
CA ARG A 373 24.65 -14.28 6.77
C ARG A 373 24.12 -15.19 7.88
N HIS A 374 24.91 -15.35 8.94
CA HIS A 374 24.50 -16.03 10.17
C HIS A 374 23.61 -15.13 11.05
N ASP A 375 22.62 -15.75 11.69
CA ASP A 375 21.71 -15.21 12.71
C ASP A 375 20.68 -14.16 12.26
N LEU A 376 20.96 -13.37 11.21
CA LEU A 376 20.01 -12.41 10.63
C LEU A 376 20.06 -12.44 9.10
N PRO A 377 18.98 -12.02 8.41
CA PRO A 377 19.00 -11.89 6.97
C PRO A 377 20.12 -10.96 6.48
N PRO A 378 20.77 -11.28 5.34
CA PRO A 378 21.78 -10.42 4.79
C PRO A 378 21.17 -9.11 4.25
N THR A 379 21.98 -8.06 4.30
CA THR A 379 21.77 -6.81 3.55
C THR A 379 22.95 -6.59 2.63
N PHE A 380 22.87 -5.64 1.69
CA PHE A 380 24.01 -5.32 0.82
C PHE A 380 25.25 -4.82 1.58
N ARG A 381 25.05 -4.29 2.80
CA ARG A 381 26.11 -3.78 3.67
C ARG A 381 26.59 -4.80 4.71
N LYS A 382 25.77 -5.79 5.03
CA LYS A 382 26.03 -6.78 6.08
C LYS A 382 25.73 -8.19 5.56
N SER A 383 26.79 -8.90 5.20
CA SER A 383 26.79 -10.30 4.79
C SER A 383 28.10 -10.95 5.21
N ASP A 384 28.07 -12.22 5.57
CA ASP A 384 29.29 -12.99 5.86
C ASP A 384 30.00 -13.41 4.57
N ALA A 385 29.22 -13.66 3.52
CA ALA A 385 29.74 -13.98 2.20
C ALA A 385 28.73 -13.62 1.10
N LYS A 386 29.21 -13.37 -0.13
CA LYS A 386 28.37 -12.97 -1.27
C LYS A 386 28.96 -13.38 -2.62
N GLY A 387 28.08 -13.58 -3.60
CA GLY A 387 28.39 -13.78 -5.02
C GLY A 387 27.67 -12.73 -5.87
N THR A 388 28.41 -12.05 -6.74
CA THR A 388 27.92 -10.93 -7.57
C THR A 388 28.64 -10.88 -8.93
N ARG A 389 28.86 -12.05 -9.55
CA ARG A 389 29.56 -12.25 -10.83
C ARG A 389 28.86 -11.58 -12.01
N GLY A 390 27.57 -11.29 -11.89
CA GLY A 390 26.81 -10.52 -12.87
C GLY A 390 26.30 -11.33 -14.06
N LYS A 391 25.32 -10.79 -14.79
CA LYS A 391 24.61 -11.50 -15.88
C LYS A 391 24.04 -12.84 -15.36
N THR A 392 23.95 -13.86 -16.19
CA THR A 392 23.39 -15.17 -15.85
C THR A 392 24.43 -16.17 -15.33
N ALA A 393 25.61 -15.70 -14.88
CA ALA A 393 26.69 -16.57 -14.45
C ALA A 393 26.44 -17.16 -13.06
N ASP A 394 26.63 -18.48 -12.90
CA ASP A 394 26.43 -19.16 -11.62
C ASP A 394 27.19 -18.50 -10.45
N GLU A 395 26.48 -18.30 -9.34
CA GLU A 395 27.06 -17.85 -8.08
C GLU A 395 27.37 -19.03 -7.17
N THR A 396 28.49 -18.96 -6.45
CA THR A 396 28.83 -19.94 -5.43
C THR A 396 29.51 -19.25 -4.27
N VAL A 397 29.00 -19.51 -3.09
CA VAL A 397 29.49 -18.94 -1.83
C VAL A 397 29.74 -20.06 -0.84
N THR A 398 30.82 -19.98 -0.07
CA THR A 398 31.19 -21.00 0.92
C THR A 398 31.49 -20.35 2.27
N VAL A 399 30.90 -20.90 3.34
CA VAL A 399 31.24 -20.63 4.73
C VAL A 399 31.96 -21.86 5.26
N ALA A 400 33.28 -21.77 5.43
CA ALA A 400 34.14 -22.92 5.69
C ALA A 400 34.00 -23.53 7.09
N LYS A 401 33.63 -22.72 8.08
CA LYS A 401 33.40 -23.15 9.47
C LYS A 401 32.18 -22.43 10.02
N THR A 402 31.04 -23.10 10.00
CA THR A 402 29.78 -22.51 10.44
C THR A 402 29.73 -22.32 11.96
N LYS A 403 28.93 -21.36 12.41
CA LYS A 403 28.48 -21.26 13.80
C LYS A 403 27.16 -22.01 13.94
N ALA A 404 26.86 -22.53 15.12
CA ALA A 404 25.54 -23.10 15.35
C ALA A 404 24.45 -22.01 15.20
N GLY A 405 23.35 -22.34 14.55
CA GLY A 405 22.18 -21.46 14.42
C GLY A 405 21.69 -21.31 12.97
N ASP A 406 20.88 -20.30 12.75
CA ASP A 406 20.29 -20.04 11.43
C ASP A 406 21.29 -19.35 10.50
N TYR A 407 21.39 -19.86 9.27
CA TYR A 407 21.98 -19.14 8.15
C TYR A 407 20.87 -18.65 7.23
N TYR A 408 20.92 -17.35 6.94
CA TYR A 408 19.99 -16.69 6.04
C TYR A 408 20.65 -16.48 4.69
N LEU A 409 19.90 -16.78 3.63
CA LEU A 409 20.30 -16.59 2.25
C LEU A 409 19.42 -15.51 1.65
N GLY A 410 20.03 -14.52 0.98
CA GLY A 410 19.33 -13.49 0.22
C GLY A 410 19.61 -13.68 -1.27
N VAL A 411 18.56 -13.79 -2.08
CA VAL A 411 18.65 -13.78 -3.55
C VAL A 411 18.09 -12.45 -4.04
N HIS A 412 18.92 -11.67 -4.73
CA HIS A 412 18.55 -10.34 -5.25
C HIS A 412 18.41 -10.38 -6.77
N GLY A 413 17.21 -10.13 -7.30
CA GLY A 413 16.94 -9.99 -8.72
C GLY A 413 17.52 -8.69 -9.30
N LYS A 414 18.84 -8.62 -9.46
CA LYS A 414 19.57 -7.44 -9.95
C LYS A 414 19.46 -7.26 -11.46
N HIS A 415 18.23 -7.08 -11.93
CA HIS A 415 17.85 -6.84 -13.31
C HIS A 415 16.65 -5.87 -13.37
N SER A 416 16.14 -5.61 -14.59
CA SER A 416 14.98 -4.77 -14.86
C SER A 416 13.81 -5.50 -15.56
N VAL A 417 13.91 -6.81 -15.76
CA VAL A 417 12.83 -7.64 -16.33
C VAL A 417 11.64 -7.74 -15.37
N LEU A 418 10.46 -7.27 -15.80
CA LEU A 418 9.26 -7.15 -14.95
C LEU A 418 8.69 -8.52 -14.53
N ASN A 419 8.71 -9.50 -15.43
CA ASN A 419 8.24 -10.88 -15.15
C ASN A 419 9.27 -11.74 -14.39
N GLY A 420 10.37 -11.13 -13.96
CA GLY A 420 11.36 -11.75 -13.09
C GLY A 420 12.40 -12.64 -13.77
N ALA A 421 13.35 -13.08 -12.96
CA ALA A 421 14.43 -14.01 -13.27
C ALA A 421 14.13 -15.37 -12.64
N LYS A 422 14.08 -16.43 -13.46
CA LYS A 422 14.10 -17.80 -12.92
C LYS A 422 15.48 -18.09 -12.35
N TYR A 423 15.55 -18.88 -11.30
CA TYR A 423 16.80 -19.40 -10.75
C TYR A 423 16.59 -20.71 -9.98
N THR A 424 17.69 -21.42 -9.75
CA THR A 424 17.77 -22.58 -8.87
C THR A 424 18.74 -22.32 -7.74
N LEU A 425 18.26 -22.38 -6.50
CA LEU A 425 19.06 -22.22 -5.28
C LEU A 425 19.29 -23.59 -4.62
N THR A 426 20.53 -23.91 -4.26
CA THR A 426 20.88 -25.10 -3.49
C THR A 426 21.86 -24.75 -2.39
N ALA A 427 21.65 -25.28 -1.18
CA ALA A 427 22.56 -25.12 -0.05
C ALA A 427 22.97 -26.49 0.51
N THR A 428 24.26 -26.83 0.51
CA THR A 428 24.78 -28.09 1.08
C THR A 428 25.55 -27.84 2.37
N VAL A 429 25.47 -28.80 3.30
CA VAL A 429 26.17 -28.77 4.59
C VAL A 429 26.97 -30.06 4.73
N GLU A 430 28.28 -29.95 4.90
CA GLU A 430 29.24 -31.06 5.01
C GLU A 430 29.95 -31.06 6.37
#